data_AF-A0A183BXD9-F1
#
_entry.id   AF-A0A183BXD9-F1
#
_cell.length_a   1.000
_cell.length_b   1.000
_cell.length_c   1.000
_cell.angle_alpha   90.00
_cell.angle_beta   90.00
_cell.angle_gamma   90.00
#
_symmetry.space_group_name_H-M   'P 1'
#
loop_
_entity.id
_entity.type
_entity.pdbx_description
1 polymer ?
#
loop_
_entity_poly.entity_id
_entity_poly.type
_entity_poly.pdbx_seq_one_letter_code
_entity_poly.pdbx_strand_id
1 'polypeptide(L)' 'MDLLPGINTGLQDVGLNNMMEAFNGALGSKFICNKCKKQLQLDDICYCTDANTKCHCNSRTCCTGTLEECSGKFI' A
#
# COMPACT_ATOMS: atom_id res chain seq x y z
N MET A 1 8.49 3.13 -10.72
CA MET A 1 7.75 4.40 -10.84
C MET A 1 7.19 4.68 -9.47
N ASP A 2 7.52 5.83 -8.89
CA ASP A 2 7.04 6.18 -7.55
C ASP A 2 5.51 6.28 -7.57
N LEU A 3 4.88 5.65 -6.58
CA LEU A 3 3.43 5.50 -6.50
C LEU A 3 2.70 6.85 -6.49
N LEU A 4 3.22 7.80 -5.71
CA LEU A 4 2.61 9.11 -5.49
C LEU A 4 2.56 9.95 -6.78
N PRO A 5 3.68 10.12 -7.53
CA PRO A 5 3.64 10.74 -8.85
C PRO A 5 2.66 10.06 -9.81
N GLY A 6 2.61 8.73 -9.83
CA GLY A 6 1.70 7.98 -10.70
C GLY A 6 0.23 8.23 -10.39
N ILE A 7 -0.15 8.23 -9.11
CA ILE A 7 -1.52 8.57 -8.67
C ILE A 7 -1.86 10.02 -9.06
N ASN A 8 -0.95 10.97 -8.80
CA ASN A 8 -1.19 12.37 -9.12
C ASN A 8 -1.39 12.59 -10.63
N THR A 9 -0.55 11.99 -11.49
CA THR A 9 -0.72 12.06 -12.95
C THR A 9 -2.06 11.47 -13.37
N GLY A 10 -2.42 10.28 -12.90
CA GLY A 10 -3.70 9.65 -13.24
C GLY A 10 -4.92 10.47 -12.79
N LEU A 11 -4.85 11.10 -11.61
CA LEU A 11 -5.89 12.02 -11.14
C LEU A 11 -5.93 13.31 -11.97
N GLN A 12 -4.78 13.84 -12.38
CA GLN A 12 -4.70 15.01 -13.24
C GLN A 12 -5.32 14.76 -14.62
N ASP A 13 -5.07 13.59 -15.21
CA ASP A 13 -5.62 13.19 -16.50
C ASP A 13 -7.16 13.17 -16.53
N VAL A 14 -7.79 12.98 -15.37
CA VAL A 14 -9.26 13.01 -15.21
C VAL A 14 -9.77 14.27 -14.51
N GLY A 15 -8.91 15.27 -14.25
CA GLY A 15 -9.29 16.54 -13.63
C GLY A 15 -9.63 16.46 -12.13
N LEU A 16 -9.11 15.46 -11.41
CA LEU A 16 -9.36 15.17 -9.99
C LEU A 16 -8.12 15.36 -9.11
N ASN A 17 -7.10 16.08 -9.56
CA ASN A 17 -5.85 16.29 -8.82
C ASN A 17 -6.06 16.98 -7.46
N ASN A 18 -7.17 17.68 -7.25
CA ASN A 18 -7.56 18.23 -5.94
C ASN A 18 -7.77 17.13 -4.86
N MET A 19 -8.05 15.88 -5.26
CA MET A 19 -8.15 14.75 -4.33
C MET A 19 -6.80 14.35 -3.72
N MET A 20 -5.69 14.79 -4.31
CA MET A 20 -4.35 14.46 -3.84
C MET A 20 -4.07 15.01 -2.43
N GLU A 21 -4.66 16.15 -2.07
CA GLU A 21 -4.56 16.72 -0.72
C GLU A 21 -5.23 15.82 0.32
N ALA A 22 -6.46 15.36 0.05
CA ALA A 22 -7.18 14.43 0.91
C ALA A 22 -6.46 13.08 1.00
N PHE A 23 -5.90 12.60 -0.12
CA PHE A 23 -5.09 11.40 -0.14
C PHE A 23 -3.84 11.57 0.76
N ASN A 24 -3.07 12.64 0.59
CA ASN A 24 -1.91 12.95 1.44
C ASN A 24 -2.28 13.08 2.93
N GLY A 25 -3.42 13.70 3.25
CA GLY A 25 -3.94 13.77 4.62
C GLY A 25 -4.27 12.39 5.20
N ALA A 26 -4.87 11.51 4.39
CA ALA A 26 -5.09 10.12 4.77
C ALA A 26 -3.74 9.39 4.97
N LEU A 27 -2.73 9.67 4.13
CA LEU A 27 -1.41 9.04 4.21
C LEU A 27 -0.71 9.40 5.53
N GLY A 28 -0.79 10.68 5.91
CA GLY A 28 -0.29 11.18 7.20
C GLY A 28 -1.03 10.59 8.41
N SER A 29 -2.25 10.09 8.25
CA SER A 29 -3.09 9.55 9.34
C SER A 29 -2.73 8.12 9.76
N LYS A 30 -1.54 7.62 9.40
CA LYS A 30 -1.03 6.27 9.70
C LYS A 30 -1.95 5.18 9.11
N PHE A 31 -1.82 4.92 7.81
CA PHE A 31 -2.50 3.77 7.19
C PHE A 31 -2.20 2.48 7.96
N ILE A 32 -3.24 1.80 8.44
CA ILE A 32 -3.10 0.51 9.10
C ILE A 32 -3.54 -0.58 8.12
N CYS A 33 -2.70 -1.58 7.91
CA CYS A 33 -3.09 -2.75 7.13
C CYS A 33 -4.21 -3.50 7.84
N ASN A 34 -5.34 -3.71 7.18
CA ASN A 34 -6.45 -4.44 7.80
C ASN A 34 -6.11 -5.92 8.10
N LYS A 35 -5.16 -6.52 7.36
CA LYS A 35 -4.75 -7.92 7.52
C LYS A 35 -3.79 -8.11 8.70
N CYS A 36 -2.65 -7.39 8.72
CA CYS A 36 -1.61 -7.58 9.74
C CYS A 36 -1.65 -6.56 10.88
N LYS A 37 -2.53 -5.56 10.80
CA LYS A 37 -2.71 -4.47 11.79
C LYS A 37 -1.45 -3.62 12.04
N LYS A 38 -0.42 -3.74 11.22
CA LYS A 38 0.78 -2.90 11.26
C LYS A 38 0.55 -1.61 10.49
N GLN A 39 1.24 -0.55 10.91
CA GLN A 39 1.30 0.70 10.17
C GLN A 39 2.05 0.47 8.86
N LEU A 40 1.46 0.95 7.77
CA LEU A 40 1.98 0.89 6.42
C LEU A 40 2.93 2.07 6.17
N GLN A 41 4.03 1.79 5.48
CA GLN A 41 4.77 2.78 4.71
C GLN A 41 4.44 2.55 3.25
N LEU A 42 4.13 3.60 2.50
CA LEU A 42 3.64 3.47 1.11
C LEU A 42 4.68 2.84 0.19
N ASP A 43 5.94 3.21 0.40
CA ASP A 43 7.06 2.70 -0.38
C ASP A 43 7.34 1.21 -0.09
N ASP A 44 6.77 0.68 0.99
CA ASP A 44 6.85 -0.73 1.40
C ASP A 44 5.64 -1.57 0.92
N ILE A 45 4.73 -1.00 0.12
CA ILE A 45 3.58 -1.72 -0.44
C ILE A 45 3.95 -2.33 -1.78
N CYS A 46 3.81 -3.65 -1.91
CA CYS A 46 3.94 -4.28 -3.22
C CYS A 46 2.58 -4.36 -3.96
N TYR A 47 2.63 -4.29 -5.28
CA TYR A 47 1.47 -4.42 -6.16
C TYR A 47 1.49 -5.77 -6.88
N CYS A 48 0.48 -6.62 -6.61
CA CYS A 48 0.28 -7.90 -7.29
C CYS A 48 -1.16 -7.99 -7.80
N THR A 49 -1.41 -8.81 -8.83
CA THR A 49 -2.74 -9.00 -9.42
C THR A 49 -3.76 -9.57 -8.41
N ASP A 50 -3.31 -10.33 -7.42
CA ASP A 50 -4.15 -11.00 -6.40
C ASP A 50 -4.24 -10.24 -5.07
N ALA A 51 -4.21 -8.90 -5.12
CA ALA A 51 -4.08 -8.02 -3.95
C ALA A 51 -5.19 -8.14 -2.88
N ASN A 52 -6.33 -8.73 -3.22
CA ASN A 52 -7.51 -8.78 -2.32
C ASN A 52 -7.38 -9.81 -1.18
N THR A 53 -6.50 -10.80 -1.29
CA THR A 53 -6.49 -11.93 -0.35
C THR A 53 -5.35 -11.91 0.66
N LYS A 54 -4.23 -11.23 0.37
CA LYS A 54 -2.97 -11.33 1.13
C LYS A 54 -2.55 -10.00 1.78
N CYS A 55 -1.55 -10.08 2.65
CA CYS A 55 -0.92 -8.90 3.24
C CYS A 55 0.20 -8.41 2.32
N HIS A 56 0.12 -7.16 1.86
CA HIS A 56 1.09 -6.56 0.94
C HIS A 56 2.09 -5.61 1.61
N CYS A 57 2.20 -5.71 2.94
CA CYS A 57 3.12 -4.89 3.72
C CYS A 57 4.51 -5.54 3.70
N ASN A 58 5.52 -4.77 3.33
CA ASN A 58 6.89 -4.90 3.83
C ASN A 58 7.56 -6.29 3.62
N SER A 59 7.62 -6.80 2.37
CA SER A 59 8.39 -8.01 2.09
C SER A 59 8.86 -8.18 0.63
N ARG A 60 10.10 -8.69 0.49
CA ARG A 60 10.75 -9.18 -0.75
C ARG A 60 9.99 -10.34 -1.43
N THR A 61 9.06 -10.99 -0.71
CA THR A 61 8.22 -12.11 -1.20
C THR A 61 6.73 -11.78 -1.18
N CYS A 62 6.35 -10.50 -1.22
CA CYS A 62 4.98 -10.03 -1.05
C CYS A 62 3.91 -10.65 -2.00
N CYS A 63 4.27 -11.07 -3.22
CA CYS A 63 3.33 -11.73 -4.13
C CYS A 63 3.27 -13.27 -3.95
N THR A 64 4.22 -13.86 -3.25
CA THR A 64 4.36 -15.32 -3.10
C THR A 64 4.26 -15.81 -1.66
N GLY A 65 4.41 -14.92 -0.68
CA GLY A 65 4.35 -15.22 0.75
C GLY A 65 2.94 -15.46 1.27
N THR A 66 2.88 -16.20 2.37
CA THR A 66 1.70 -16.53 3.17
C THR A 66 1.47 -15.50 4.27
N LEU A 67 0.27 -15.49 4.88
CA LEU A 67 -0.07 -14.57 5.97
C LEU A 67 0.85 -14.74 7.19
N GLU A 68 1.29 -15.97 7.47
CA GLU A 68 2.19 -16.29 8.58
C GLU A 68 3.56 -15.63 8.39
N GLU A 69 4.14 -15.74 7.20
CA GLU A 69 5.43 -15.11 6.83
C GLU A 69 5.37 -13.58 6.94
N CYS A 70 4.23 -12.96 6.61
CA CYS A 70 4.04 -11.51 6.74
C CYS A 70 3.79 -11.05 8.19
N SER A 71 3.24 -11.92 9.04
CA SER A 71 2.87 -11.57 10.41
C SER A 71 4.09 -11.41 11.32
N GLY A 72 5.26 -11.94 10.94
CA GLY A 72 6.48 -11.91 11.74
C GLY A 72 6.46 -12.90 12.91
N LYS A 73 5.53 -13.87 12.91
CA LYS A 73 5.65 -15.08 13.72
C LYS A 73 6.70 -15.98 13.07
N PHE A 74 7.97 -15.66 13.29
CA PHE A 74 9.04 -16.62 13.04
C PHE A 74 8.86 -17.79 14.01
N ILE A 75 8.78 -19.01 13.47
CA ILE A 75 9.16 -20.23 14.18
C ILE A 75 10.69 -20.25 14.21
#